data_AF-V9DNK0-F1
#
_entry.id   AF-V9DNK0-F1
#
_cell.length_a   1.000
_cell.length_b   1.000
_cell.length_c   1.000
_cell.angle_alpha   90.00
_cell.angle_beta   90.00
_cell.angle_gamma   90.00
#
_symmetry.space_group_name_H-M   'P 1'
#
loop_
_entity.id
_entity.type
_entity.pdbx_description
1 polymer ?
#
loop_
_entity_poly.entity_id
_entity_poly.type
_entity_poly.pdbx_seq_one_letter_code
_entity_poly.pdbx_strand_id
1 'polypeptide(L)'
;MQDVINATIPPVLLYGMISLSARFSNDAYFAGIDPRIRGRRYAQEAEHLLNLRDVSLITLQAAVLLGAYVITEGEAAAEAVFYSVACRNALLLDLPNMIVISRVEQEVNCRAWWTLCMVDVWSSRGVGINRSLTPRSDVPYPMEETVFHQLSRQDFDLPSPTSMQESSASLLTQMIKLNAILFEVSLLNERAASEFQLGADHGTAVNALSAELDDWYNNLPIGLQDTDANLSRYAALGLGPMFVAVYLGYYHYGQLLYYPYLHGDSYDDTVQARYYADKCKGHSIGLCEILYRAYSTAGCEVYYTMVGHVLVIASTIQLHILVFSSDEAQIRAARSRLERNFEILTRLQTFWPTLDVCFTRFREFHKACQKYKETSFRMDRWMHRFLFEFAKPIGEKDPDDLAELIPWTLQELGFTP
;
A
#
# COMPACT_ATOMS: atom_id res chain seq x y z
N MET A 1 -25.19 -5.56 -4.09
CA MET A 1 -25.81 -6.57 -4.98
C MET A 1 -27.24 -6.22 -5.36
N GLN A 2 -28.07 -5.70 -4.44
CA GLN A 2 -29.45 -5.32 -4.73
C GLN A 2 -29.59 -4.32 -5.90
N ASP A 3 -28.71 -3.33 -6.01
CA ASP A 3 -28.74 -2.39 -7.15
C ASP A 3 -28.46 -3.04 -8.51
N VAL A 4 -27.65 -4.10 -8.53
CA VAL A 4 -27.40 -4.88 -9.76
C VAL A 4 -28.65 -5.69 -10.11
N ILE A 5 -29.25 -6.35 -9.12
CA ILE A 5 -30.49 -7.14 -9.29
C ILE A 5 -31.64 -6.25 -9.77
N ASN A 6 -31.74 -5.05 -9.22
CA ASN A 6 -32.78 -4.08 -9.56
C ASN A 6 -32.47 -3.26 -10.82
N ALA A 7 -31.32 -3.49 -11.47
CA ALA A 7 -30.83 -2.71 -12.62
C ALA A 7 -30.77 -1.19 -12.36
N THR A 8 -30.43 -0.79 -11.14
CA THR A 8 -30.31 0.62 -10.70
C THR A 8 -28.86 1.10 -10.61
N ILE A 9 -27.88 0.19 -10.72
CA ILE A 9 -26.46 0.57 -10.74
C ILE A 9 -26.12 1.36 -12.02
N PRO A 10 -25.42 2.51 -11.91
CA PRO A 10 -24.93 3.23 -13.09
C PRO A 10 -24.02 2.35 -13.95
N PRO A 11 -24.23 2.27 -15.28
CA PRO A 11 -23.45 1.39 -16.15
C PRO A 11 -21.94 1.58 -16.07
N VAL A 12 -21.48 2.83 -15.95
CA VAL A 12 -20.04 3.16 -15.77
C VAL A 12 -19.43 2.47 -14.55
N LEU A 13 -20.16 2.41 -13.43
CA LEU A 13 -19.70 1.75 -12.22
C LEU A 13 -19.73 0.23 -12.37
N LEU A 14 -20.79 -0.30 -12.98
CA LEU A 14 -20.90 -1.74 -13.24
C LEU A 14 -19.73 -2.23 -14.11
N TYR A 15 -19.45 -1.55 -15.20
CA TYR A 15 -18.33 -1.88 -16.08
C TYR A 15 -16.97 -1.71 -15.39
N GLY A 16 -16.78 -0.67 -14.58
CA GLY A 16 -15.58 -0.50 -13.76
C GLY A 16 -15.38 -1.62 -12.73
N MET A 17 -16.46 -2.11 -12.09
CA MET A 17 -16.39 -3.26 -11.18
C MET A 17 -16.05 -4.55 -11.92
N ILE A 18 -16.63 -4.78 -13.11
CA ILE A 18 -16.36 -5.96 -13.92
C ILE A 18 -14.92 -5.94 -14.45
N SER A 19 -14.39 -4.78 -14.83
CA SER A 19 -13.01 -4.68 -15.36
C SER A 19 -11.95 -5.15 -14.36
N LEU A 20 -12.18 -4.94 -13.07
CA LEU A 20 -11.32 -5.42 -12.00
C LEU A 20 -11.56 -6.90 -11.67
N SER A 21 -12.83 -7.31 -11.58
CA SER A 21 -13.22 -8.63 -11.05
C SER A 21 -13.21 -9.77 -12.08
N ALA A 22 -13.36 -9.47 -13.38
CA ALA A 22 -13.48 -10.48 -14.44
C ALA A 22 -12.29 -11.46 -14.50
N ARG A 23 -11.10 -11.01 -14.11
CA ARG A 23 -9.88 -11.85 -14.05
C ARG A 23 -9.97 -13.00 -13.05
N PHE A 24 -10.86 -12.90 -12.05
CA PHE A 24 -11.07 -13.94 -11.03
C PHE A 24 -12.24 -14.88 -11.34
N SER A 25 -12.99 -14.62 -12.41
CA SER A 25 -14.17 -15.40 -12.74
C SER A 25 -13.79 -16.79 -13.27
N ASN A 26 -14.52 -17.81 -12.80
CA ASN A 26 -14.45 -19.17 -13.34
C ASN A 26 -15.62 -19.48 -14.30
N ASP A 27 -16.37 -18.45 -14.72
CA ASP A 27 -17.50 -18.60 -15.63
C ASP A 27 -17.04 -19.10 -17.02
N ALA A 28 -17.83 -19.99 -17.63
CA ALA A 28 -17.55 -20.57 -18.94
C ALA A 28 -17.44 -19.52 -20.05
N TYR A 29 -18.07 -18.34 -19.89
CA TYR A 29 -17.92 -17.19 -20.77
C TYR A 29 -16.44 -16.79 -20.95
N PHE A 30 -15.62 -16.94 -19.91
CA PHE A 30 -14.20 -16.61 -19.94
C PHE A 30 -13.30 -17.80 -20.31
N ALA A 31 -13.87 -18.94 -20.71
CA ALA A 31 -13.08 -20.09 -21.13
C ALA A 31 -12.19 -19.74 -22.33
N GLY A 32 -10.90 -20.05 -22.23
CA GLY A 32 -9.91 -19.74 -23.27
C GLY A 32 -9.44 -18.28 -23.31
N ILE A 33 -9.94 -17.40 -22.42
CA ILE A 33 -9.46 -16.03 -22.28
C ILE A 33 -8.48 -15.97 -21.10
N ASP A 34 -7.26 -15.50 -21.36
CA ASP A 34 -6.25 -15.26 -20.33
C ASP A 34 -6.82 -14.35 -19.21
N PRO A 35 -6.80 -14.77 -17.93
CA PRO A 35 -7.24 -13.95 -16.80
C PRO A 35 -6.73 -12.51 -16.85
N ARG A 36 -5.49 -12.29 -17.29
CA ARG A 36 -4.84 -10.97 -17.36
C ARG A 36 -5.55 -9.98 -18.26
N ILE A 37 -6.33 -10.43 -19.25
CA ILE A 37 -6.95 -9.56 -20.26
C ILE A 37 -8.48 -9.48 -20.15
N ARG A 38 -9.10 -10.27 -19.26
CA ARG A 38 -10.57 -10.40 -19.17
C ARG A 38 -11.28 -9.07 -18.85
N GLY A 39 -10.60 -8.15 -18.17
CA GLY A 39 -11.14 -6.86 -17.79
C GLY A 39 -11.18 -5.79 -18.88
N ARG A 40 -10.38 -5.93 -19.95
CA ARG A 40 -10.05 -4.84 -20.89
C ARG A 40 -11.26 -4.21 -21.57
N ARG A 41 -12.16 -5.03 -22.11
CA ARG A 41 -13.35 -4.52 -22.81
C ARG A 41 -14.29 -3.75 -21.87
N TYR A 42 -14.38 -4.19 -20.62
CA TYR A 42 -15.22 -3.53 -19.62
C TYR A 42 -14.59 -2.21 -19.15
N ALA A 43 -13.27 -2.14 -19.02
CA ALA A 43 -12.59 -0.88 -18.73
C ALA A 43 -12.79 0.15 -19.85
N GLN A 44 -12.63 -0.28 -21.11
CA GLN A 44 -12.86 0.58 -22.29
C GLN A 44 -14.29 1.14 -22.30
N GLU A 45 -15.28 0.31 -21.99
CA GLU A 45 -16.67 0.76 -21.93
C GLU A 45 -16.93 1.70 -20.74
N ALA A 46 -16.36 1.41 -19.56
CA ALA A 46 -16.45 2.32 -18.42
C ALA A 46 -15.81 3.69 -18.72
N GLU A 47 -14.66 3.71 -19.39
CA GLU A 47 -14.00 4.94 -19.81
C GLU A 47 -14.83 5.70 -20.84
N HIS A 48 -15.46 5.01 -21.80
CA HIS A 48 -16.35 5.62 -22.77
C HIS A 48 -17.57 6.30 -22.12
N LEU A 49 -18.10 5.71 -21.05
CA LEU A 49 -19.25 6.21 -20.31
C LEU A 49 -18.90 7.27 -19.26
N LEU A 50 -17.62 7.47 -18.95
CA LEU A 50 -17.20 8.44 -17.94
C LEU A 50 -17.45 9.87 -18.43
N ASN A 51 -18.38 10.57 -17.76
CA ASN A 51 -18.66 11.97 -18.04
C ASN A 51 -17.92 12.90 -17.06
N LEU A 52 -16.74 13.37 -17.45
CA LEU A 52 -15.93 14.29 -16.64
C LEU A 52 -16.58 15.66 -16.37
N ARG A 53 -17.64 16.03 -17.10
CA ARG A 53 -18.38 17.28 -16.86
C ARG A 53 -19.39 17.17 -15.72
N ASP A 54 -19.76 15.94 -15.35
CA ASP A 54 -20.67 15.69 -14.24
C ASP A 54 -19.90 15.62 -12.92
N VAL A 55 -20.15 16.57 -12.03
CA VAL A 55 -19.55 16.60 -10.69
C VAL A 55 -20.46 15.80 -9.76
N SER A 56 -20.13 14.53 -9.56
CA SER A 56 -20.99 13.61 -8.80
C SER A 56 -20.19 12.50 -8.11
N LEU A 57 -20.82 11.86 -7.12
CA LEU A 57 -20.27 10.66 -6.48
C LEU A 57 -20.05 9.52 -7.50
N ILE A 58 -20.89 9.44 -8.54
CA ILE A 58 -20.75 8.45 -9.61
C ILE A 58 -19.46 8.70 -10.39
N THR A 59 -19.20 9.94 -10.82
CA THR A 59 -17.95 10.31 -11.51
C THR A 59 -16.73 10.02 -10.65
N LEU A 60 -16.79 10.35 -9.35
CA LEU A 60 -15.74 10.04 -8.38
C LEU A 60 -15.47 8.53 -8.31
N GLN A 61 -16.50 7.72 -8.06
CA GLN A 61 -16.37 6.27 -7.93
C GLN A 61 -15.90 5.61 -9.23
N ALA A 62 -16.39 6.08 -10.38
CA ALA A 62 -15.96 5.61 -11.70
C ALA A 62 -14.47 5.90 -11.93
N ALA A 63 -14.01 7.10 -11.58
CA ALA A 63 -12.60 7.47 -11.67
C ALA A 63 -11.75 6.61 -10.71
N VAL A 64 -12.22 6.30 -9.50
CA VAL A 64 -11.51 5.38 -8.59
C VAL A 64 -11.39 3.97 -9.19
N LEU A 65 -12.46 3.42 -9.77
CA LEU A 65 -12.46 2.10 -10.39
C LEU A 65 -11.53 2.05 -11.62
N LEU A 66 -11.57 3.07 -12.48
CA LEU A 66 -10.70 3.18 -13.65
C LEU A 66 -9.24 3.38 -13.25
N GLY A 67 -8.95 4.23 -12.27
CA GLY A 67 -7.60 4.39 -11.71
C GLY A 67 -7.04 3.07 -11.17
N ALA A 68 -7.83 2.34 -10.39
CA ALA A 68 -7.47 1.02 -9.90
C ALA A 68 -7.28 0.00 -11.02
N TYR A 69 -8.01 0.11 -12.12
CA TYR A 69 -7.84 -0.77 -13.28
C TYR A 69 -6.55 -0.46 -14.05
N VAL A 70 -6.29 0.80 -14.41
CA VAL A 70 -5.16 1.15 -15.29
C VAL A 70 -3.81 0.91 -14.61
N ILE A 71 -3.70 1.05 -13.28
CA ILE A 71 -2.48 0.66 -12.56
C ILE A 71 -2.19 -0.84 -12.68
N THR A 72 -3.24 -1.67 -12.85
CA THR A 72 -3.07 -3.12 -13.03
C THR A 72 -2.50 -3.48 -14.40
N GLU A 73 -2.68 -2.60 -15.40
CA GLU A 73 -2.06 -2.68 -16.72
C GLU A 73 -0.67 -2.01 -16.77
N GLY A 74 -0.21 -1.42 -15.65
CA GLY A 74 1.10 -0.75 -15.54
C GLY A 74 1.07 0.74 -15.90
N GLU A 75 -0.11 1.34 -16.02
CA GLU A 75 -0.27 2.74 -16.46
C GLU A 75 -0.36 3.70 -15.26
N ALA A 76 0.75 3.85 -14.53
CA ALA A 76 0.82 4.67 -13.31
C ALA A 76 0.41 6.14 -13.51
N ALA A 77 0.78 6.74 -14.64
CA ALA A 77 0.41 8.12 -14.93
C ALA A 77 -1.10 8.27 -15.15
N ALA A 78 -1.73 7.30 -15.82
CA ALA A 78 -3.18 7.31 -16.01
C ALA A 78 -3.92 7.12 -14.68
N GLU A 79 -3.42 6.25 -13.80
CA GLU A 79 -3.96 6.07 -12.45
C GLU A 79 -3.96 7.39 -11.65
N ALA A 80 -2.83 8.09 -11.63
CA ALA A 80 -2.71 9.37 -10.94
C ALA A 80 -3.69 10.43 -11.50
N VAL A 81 -3.93 10.43 -12.82
CA VAL A 81 -4.92 11.32 -13.45
C VAL A 81 -6.34 10.98 -13.01
N PHE A 82 -6.74 9.70 -13.05
CA PHE A 82 -8.07 9.29 -12.62
C PHE A 82 -8.30 9.58 -11.13
N TYR A 83 -7.32 9.30 -10.27
CA TYR A 83 -7.43 9.64 -8.85
C TYR A 83 -7.46 11.15 -8.62
N SER A 84 -6.74 11.95 -9.41
CA SER A 84 -6.84 13.42 -9.35
C SER A 84 -8.25 13.91 -9.71
N VAL A 85 -8.91 13.29 -10.69
CA VAL A 85 -10.32 13.56 -11.03
C VAL A 85 -11.23 13.24 -9.84
N ALA A 86 -11.04 12.08 -9.21
CA ALA A 86 -11.82 11.66 -8.05
C ALA A 86 -11.64 12.61 -6.86
N CYS A 87 -10.39 12.96 -6.53
CA CYS A 87 -10.05 13.93 -5.48
C CYS A 87 -10.68 15.30 -5.76
N ARG A 88 -10.63 15.77 -7.01
CA ARG A 88 -11.23 17.06 -7.37
C ARG A 88 -12.75 17.05 -7.26
N ASN A 89 -13.40 15.95 -7.65
CA ASN A 89 -14.85 15.78 -7.46
C ASN A 89 -15.21 15.80 -5.97
N ALA A 90 -14.45 15.10 -5.13
CA ALA A 90 -14.70 15.07 -3.69
C ALA A 90 -14.64 16.47 -3.05
N LEU A 91 -13.67 17.28 -3.47
CA LEU A 91 -13.53 18.68 -3.01
C LEU A 91 -14.67 19.57 -3.52
N LEU A 92 -15.06 19.47 -4.80
CA LEU A 92 -16.13 20.28 -5.38
C LEU A 92 -17.51 19.97 -4.76
N LEU A 93 -17.72 18.73 -4.35
CA LEU A 93 -18.94 18.29 -3.67
C LEU A 93 -18.98 18.67 -2.17
N ASP A 94 -17.85 19.10 -1.59
CA ASP A 94 -17.61 19.06 -0.15
C ASP A 94 -18.11 17.73 0.44
N LEU A 95 -17.64 16.63 -0.14
CA LEU A 95 -18.24 15.30 -0.03
C LEU A 95 -18.62 14.88 1.41
N PRO A 96 -17.78 15.11 2.44
CA PRO A 96 -18.14 14.77 3.83
C PRO A 96 -19.35 15.52 4.38
N ASN A 97 -19.61 16.73 3.89
CA ASN A 97 -20.69 17.61 4.34
C ASN A 97 -21.88 17.66 3.36
N MET A 98 -21.82 16.87 2.29
CA MET A 98 -22.89 16.81 1.30
C MET A 98 -24.18 16.36 1.98
N ILE A 99 -25.24 17.18 1.86
CA ILE A 99 -26.55 16.90 2.44
C ILE A 99 -27.17 15.71 1.71
N VAL A 100 -27.41 14.63 2.44
CA VAL A 100 -27.99 13.39 1.92
C VAL A 100 -29.17 12.95 2.78
N ILE A 101 -30.04 12.12 2.22
CA ILE A 101 -31.32 11.77 2.84
C ILE A 101 -31.13 10.55 3.76
N SER A 102 -30.35 9.55 3.32
CA SER A 102 -30.21 8.29 4.05
C SER A 102 -28.87 8.17 4.80
N ARG A 103 -28.86 7.39 5.88
CA ARG A 103 -27.65 7.10 6.64
C ARG A 103 -26.59 6.37 5.81
N VAL A 104 -27.03 5.50 4.90
CA VAL A 104 -26.16 4.77 3.97
C VAL A 104 -25.38 5.75 3.09
N GLU A 105 -26.05 6.75 2.51
CA GLU A 105 -25.40 7.74 1.65
C GLU A 105 -24.36 8.56 2.43
N GLN A 106 -24.68 8.94 3.67
CA GLN A 106 -23.76 9.70 4.52
C GLN A 106 -22.48 8.90 4.80
N GLU A 107 -22.63 7.62 5.14
CA GLU A 107 -21.50 6.74 5.39
C GLU A 107 -20.70 6.45 4.11
N VAL A 108 -21.37 6.29 2.96
CA VAL A 108 -20.70 6.14 1.66
C VAL A 108 -19.84 7.37 1.33
N ASN A 109 -20.34 8.59 1.58
CA ASN A 109 -19.57 9.82 1.38
C ASN A 109 -18.34 9.88 2.30
N CYS A 110 -18.51 9.55 3.58
CA CYS A 110 -17.43 9.50 4.57
C CYS A 110 -16.35 8.49 4.15
N ARG A 111 -16.75 7.26 3.80
CA ARG A 111 -15.84 6.20 3.34
C ARG A 111 -15.12 6.57 2.05
N ALA A 112 -15.82 7.17 1.09
CA ALA A 112 -15.23 7.63 -0.16
C ALA A 112 -14.17 8.72 0.09
N TRP A 113 -14.46 9.70 0.94
CA TRP A 113 -13.51 10.73 1.32
C TRP A 113 -12.23 10.14 1.93
N TRP A 114 -12.36 9.29 2.95
CA TRP A 114 -11.21 8.69 3.62
C TRP A 114 -10.43 7.74 2.72
N THR A 115 -11.11 7.00 1.85
CA THR A 115 -10.45 6.15 0.84
C THR A 115 -9.60 7.00 -0.10
N LEU A 116 -10.10 8.16 -0.56
CA LEU A 116 -9.31 9.06 -1.39
C LEU A 116 -8.12 9.65 -0.64
N CYS A 117 -8.29 10.09 0.62
CA CYS A 117 -7.17 10.56 1.44
C CYS A 117 -6.07 9.50 1.60
N MET A 118 -6.45 8.23 1.71
CA MET A 118 -5.49 7.12 1.74
C MET A 118 -4.83 6.91 0.38
N VAL A 119 -5.62 6.73 -0.67
CA VAL A 119 -5.13 6.42 -2.02
C VAL A 119 -4.20 7.53 -2.56
N ASP A 120 -4.51 8.79 -2.30
CA ASP A 120 -3.72 9.94 -2.73
C ASP A 120 -2.31 9.94 -2.10
N VAL A 121 -2.13 9.39 -0.90
CA VAL A 121 -0.80 9.17 -0.30
C VAL A 121 0.05 8.20 -1.15
N TRP A 122 -0.55 7.11 -1.61
CA TRP A 122 0.14 6.06 -2.35
C TRP A 122 0.36 6.43 -3.82
N SER A 123 -0.70 6.89 -4.49
CA SER A 123 -0.68 7.23 -5.91
C SER A 123 0.29 8.38 -6.18
N SER A 124 0.17 9.49 -5.43
CA SER A 124 1.05 10.64 -5.63
C SER A 124 2.53 10.29 -5.39
N ARG A 125 2.83 9.48 -4.37
CA ARG A 125 4.22 9.03 -4.12
C ARG A 125 4.72 8.02 -5.13
N GLY A 126 3.86 7.10 -5.58
CA GLY A 126 4.20 6.10 -6.59
C GLY A 126 4.73 6.73 -7.89
N VAL A 127 4.29 7.95 -8.22
CA VAL A 127 4.77 8.71 -9.37
C VAL A 127 5.63 9.94 -9.03
N GLY A 128 5.84 10.27 -7.76
CA GLY A 128 6.69 11.39 -7.31
C GLY A 128 6.07 12.77 -7.49
N ILE A 129 4.77 12.92 -7.22
CA ILE A 129 4.05 14.21 -7.24
C ILE A 129 3.46 14.53 -5.85
N ASN A 130 2.95 15.75 -5.69
CA ASN A 130 2.28 16.17 -4.46
C ASN A 130 0.88 15.56 -4.32
N ARG A 131 0.46 15.39 -3.06
CA ARG A 131 -0.91 15.00 -2.71
C ARG A 131 -1.91 16.09 -3.06
N SER A 132 -3.11 15.69 -3.47
CA SER A 132 -4.24 16.57 -3.74
C SER A 132 -5.14 16.79 -2.52
N LEU A 133 -5.20 15.83 -1.59
CA LEU A 133 -6.08 15.86 -0.44
C LEU A 133 -5.29 15.90 0.87
N THR A 134 -5.80 16.71 1.79
CA THR A 134 -5.35 16.75 3.19
C THR A 134 -6.46 16.18 4.07
N PRO A 135 -6.17 15.18 4.91
CA PRO A 135 -7.09 14.73 5.94
C PRO A 135 -7.61 15.90 6.78
N ARG A 136 -8.92 15.93 7.03
CA ARG A 136 -9.54 16.97 7.84
C ARG A 136 -9.95 16.42 9.20
N SER A 137 -9.71 17.18 10.26
CA SER A 137 -10.04 16.78 11.63
C SER A 137 -11.54 16.88 11.96
N ASP A 138 -12.31 17.63 11.18
CA ASP A 138 -13.76 17.77 11.34
C ASP A 138 -14.56 16.62 10.72
N VAL A 139 -13.93 15.80 9.88
CA VAL A 139 -14.58 14.63 9.26
C VAL A 139 -14.49 13.44 10.22
N PRO A 140 -15.62 12.83 10.63
CA PRO A 140 -15.60 11.69 11.52
C PRO A 140 -14.99 10.46 10.83
N TYR A 141 -14.43 9.55 11.62
CA TYR A 141 -13.98 8.25 11.12
C TYR A 141 -15.16 7.36 10.73
N PRO A 142 -15.00 6.46 9.74
CA PRO A 142 -16.04 5.53 9.31
C PRO A 142 -16.56 4.65 10.46
N MET A 143 -17.81 4.23 10.35
CA MET A 143 -18.38 3.24 11.27
C MET A 143 -17.79 1.84 11.03
N GLU A 144 -18.08 0.88 11.90
CA GLU A 144 -17.62 -0.49 11.75
C GLU A 144 -18.28 -1.19 10.52
N GLU A 145 -17.53 -2.05 9.83
CA GLU A 145 -17.92 -2.66 8.56
C GLU A 145 -19.19 -3.52 8.65
N THR A 146 -19.34 -4.34 9.70
CA THR A 146 -20.55 -5.15 9.88
C THR A 146 -21.78 -4.30 10.17
N VAL A 147 -21.62 -3.20 10.91
CA VAL A 147 -22.70 -2.21 11.12
C VAL A 147 -23.10 -1.58 9.79
N PHE A 148 -22.12 -1.14 8.98
CA PHE A 148 -22.38 -0.57 7.66
C PHE A 148 -23.09 -1.54 6.72
N HIS A 149 -22.67 -2.82 6.69
CA HIS A 149 -23.30 -3.85 5.85
C HIS A 149 -24.74 -4.18 6.23
N GLN A 150 -25.16 -3.88 7.46
CA GLN A 150 -26.52 -4.09 7.93
C GLN A 150 -27.45 -2.90 7.63
N LEU A 151 -26.90 -1.74 7.24
CA LEU A 151 -27.71 -0.56 6.94
C LEU A 151 -28.58 -0.74 5.70
N SER A 152 -29.81 -0.25 5.79
CA SER A 152 -30.76 -0.10 4.69
C SER A 152 -30.90 1.35 4.28
N ARG A 153 -31.28 1.61 3.01
CA ARG A 153 -31.61 2.96 2.53
C ARG A 153 -32.84 3.57 3.22
N GLN A 154 -33.61 2.76 3.93
CA GLN A 154 -34.78 3.19 4.70
C GLN A 154 -34.44 3.59 6.14
N ASP A 155 -33.19 3.38 6.57
CA ASP A 155 -32.74 3.74 7.90
C ASP A 155 -32.37 5.22 7.95
N PHE A 156 -33.35 6.06 8.26
CA PHE A 156 -33.20 7.52 8.34
C PHE A 156 -32.77 8.00 9.74
N ASP A 157 -33.15 7.26 10.79
CA ASP A 157 -33.02 7.70 12.21
C ASP A 157 -31.99 6.89 13.04
N LEU A 158 -31.15 6.10 12.38
CA LEU A 158 -29.78 5.76 12.76
C LEU A 158 -29.03 6.81 13.61
N PRO A 159 -28.89 6.78 14.96
CA PRO A 159 -27.88 7.63 15.59
C PRO A 159 -26.53 7.39 14.91
N SER A 160 -25.91 8.47 14.42
CA SER A 160 -24.51 8.44 13.98
C SER A 160 -23.68 7.83 15.10
N PRO A 161 -22.60 7.07 14.85
CA PRO A 161 -21.72 6.59 15.92
C PRO A 161 -21.34 7.78 16.80
N THR A 162 -22.05 7.95 17.91
CA THR A 162 -21.85 9.08 18.82
C THR A 162 -20.66 8.81 19.72
N SER A 163 -20.15 7.58 19.69
CA SER A 163 -18.95 7.17 20.41
C SER A 163 -17.78 7.02 19.43
N MET A 164 -16.65 7.65 19.77
CA MET A 164 -15.36 7.38 19.13
C MET A 164 -14.97 5.88 19.20
N GLN A 165 -15.59 5.12 20.11
CA GLN A 165 -15.35 3.69 20.29
C GLN A 165 -15.89 2.84 19.14
N GLU A 166 -17.06 3.14 18.58
CA GLU A 166 -17.61 2.41 17.43
C GLU A 166 -16.74 2.59 16.18
N SER A 167 -16.25 3.80 15.93
CA SER A 167 -15.28 4.04 14.84
C SER A 167 -13.94 3.35 15.10
N SER A 168 -13.53 3.17 16.36
CA SER A 168 -12.27 2.50 16.69
C SER A 168 -12.25 0.99 16.38
N ALA A 169 -13.42 0.36 16.24
CA ALA A 169 -13.54 -1.04 15.84
C ALA A 169 -13.50 -1.25 14.31
N SER A 170 -13.66 -0.18 13.53
CA SER A 170 -13.62 -0.24 12.07
C SER A 170 -12.21 -0.56 11.56
N LEU A 171 -12.11 -1.57 10.69
CA LEU A 171 -10.89 -1.89 9.96
C LEU A 171 -10.45 -0.71 9.08
N LEU A 172 -11.39 0.00 8.45
CA LEU A 172 -11.09 1.17 7.63
C LEU A 172 -10.50 2.30 8.48
N THR A 173 -11.05 2.57 9.66
CA THR A 173 -10.47 3.53 10.62
C THR A 173 -9.03 3.18 10.97
N GLN A 174 -8.73 1.91 11.19
CA GLN A 174 -7.37 1.49 11.49
C GLN A 174 -6.43 1.70 10.29
N MET A 175 -6.88 1.40 9.06
CA MET A 175 -6.10 1.71 7.86
C MET A 175 -5.84 3.21 7.70
N ILE A 176 -6.82 4.07 8.00
CA ILE A 176 -6.66 5.52 7.94
C ILE A 176 -5.58 5.99 8.92
N LYS A 177 -5.63 5.52 10.17
CA LYS A 177 -4.63 5.86 11.20
C LYS A 177 -3.23 5.42 10.80
N LEU A 178 -3.09 4.18 10.33
CA LEU A 178 -1.80 3.68 9.84
C LEU A 178 -1.30 4.50 8.64
N ASN A 179 -2.19 4.91 7.73
CA ASN A 179 -1.81 5.69 6.55
C ASN A 179 -1.29 7.10 6.91
N ALA A 180 -1.72 7.68 8.03
CA ALA A 180 -1.13 8.91 8.57
C ALA A 180 0.34 8.68 8.98
N ILE A 181 0.63 7.57 9.65
CA ILE A 181 2.00 7.17 10.01
C ILE A 181 2.84 6.96 8.74
N LEU A 182 2.31 6.26 7.73
CA LEU A 182 3.00 6.07 6.44
C LEU A 182 3.40 7.42 5.82
N PHE A 183 2.52 8.42 5.88
CA PHE A 183 2.80 9.73 5.33
C PHE A 183 4.02 10.39 5.98
N GLU A 184 4.16 10.29 7.30
CA GLU A 184 5.32 10.82 8.02
C GLU A 184 6.59 9.99 7.80
N VAL A 185 6.48 8.65 7.78
CA VAL A 185 7.58 7.72 7.46
C VAL A 185 8.20 8.04 6.10
N SER A 186 7.38 8.35 5.11
CA SER A 186 7.85 8.68 3.77
C SER A 186 8.48 10.06 3.69
N LEU A 187 7.96 11.08 4.38
CA LEU A 187 8.65 12.38 4.50
C LEU A 187 10.01 12.25 5.19
N LEU A 188 10.11 11.38 6.20
CA LEU A 188 11.37 11.13 6.89
C LEU A 188 12.39 10.45 5.96
N ASN A 189 11.96 9.44 5.20
CA ASN A 189 12.82 8.72 4.26
C ASN A 189 13.23 9.57 3.05
N GLU A 190 12.37 10.45 2.57
CA GLU A 190 12.69 11.39 1.49
C GLU A 190 13.78 12.38 1.91
N ARG A 191 13.69 12.90 3.14
CA ARG A 191 14.76 13.72 3.75
C ARG A 191 16.06 12.93 3.90
N ALA A 192 15.97 11.70 4.43
CA ALA A 192 17.13 10.83 4.59
C ALA A 192 17.84 10.50 3.27
N ALA A 193 17.10 10.37 2.16
CA ALA A 193 17.67 10.11 0.85
C ALA A 193 18.26 11.37 0.17
N SER A 194 17.88 12.56 0.64
CA SER A 194 18.35 13.85 0.12
C SER A 194 19.52 14.41 0.93
N GLU A 195 19.66 14.02 2.19
CA GLU A 195 20.70 14.46 3.10
C GLU A 195 21.85 13.43 3.16
N PHE A 196 23.08 13.91 3.02
CA PHE A 196 24.29 13.06 3.00
C PHE A 196 24.61 12.39 4.35
N GLN A 197 24.08 12.92 5.46
CA GLN A 197 24.25 12.37 6.81
C GLN A 197 22.94 12.48 7.60
N LEU A 198 22.51 11.37 8.19
CA LEU A 198 21.39 11.34 9.12
C LEU A 198 21.76 12.15 10.38
N GLY A 199 21.19 13.35 10.52
CA GLY A 199 21.39 14.17 11.71
C GLY A 199 20.76 13.59 12.98
N ALA A 200 21.10 14.14 14.15
CA ALA A 200 20.51 13.75 15.44
C ALA A 200 18.97 13.89 15.47
N ASP A 201 18.41 14.77 14.63
CA ASP A 201 16.97 14.95 14.44
C ASP A 201 16.31 13.70 13.81
N HIS A 202 17.00 13.01 12.90
CA HIS A 202 16.48 11.81 12.26
C HIS A 202 16.23 10.68 13.26
N GLY A 203 17.19 10.41 14.15
CA GLY A 203 17.03 9.38 15.18
C GLY A 203 15.87 9.66 16.15
N THR A 204 15.61 10.95 16.44
CA THR A 204 14.48 11.37 17.27
C THR A 204 13.15 11.15 16.55
N ALA A 205 13.08 11.51 15.26
CA ALA A 205 11.90 11.27 14.42
C ALA A 205 11.59 9.76 14.25
N VAL A 206 12.61 8.91 14.08
CA VAL A 206 12.42 7.45 14.02
C VAL A 206 11.88 6.89 15.34
N ASN A 207 12.40 7.37 16.48
CA ASN A 207 11.88 6.98 17.80
C ASN A 207 10.40 7.36 17.97
N ALA A 208 10.03 8.58 17.56
CA ALA A 208 8.65 9.06 17.64
C ALA A 208 7.71 8.20 16.79
N LEU A 209 8.04 7.97 15.51
CA LEU A 209 7.23 7.12 14.62
C LEU A 209 7.20 5.66 15.06
N SER A 210 8.29 5.17 15.65
CA SER A 210 8.32 3.84 16.27
C SER A 210 7.32 3.76 17.42
N ALA A 211 7.28 4.77 18.29
CA ALA A 211 6.33 4.82 19.39
C ALA A 211 4.90 4.91 18.88
N GLU A 212 4.62 5.67 17.82
CA GLU A 212 3.27 5.73 17.21
C GLU A 212 2.81 4.37 16.64
N LEU A 213 3.70 3.60 16.01
CA LEU A 213 3.38 2.24 15.55
C LEU A 213 3.12 1.28 16.71
N ASP A 214 3.97 1.34 17.75
CA ASP A 214 3.84 0.51 18.94
C ASP A 214 2.54 0.86 19.69
N ASP A 215 2.23 2.15 19.85
CA ASP A 215 1.01 2.66 20.47
C ASP A 215 -0.24 2.29 19.67
N TRP A 216 -0.18 2.37 18.34
CA TRP A 216 -1.28 1.90 17.50
C TRP A 216 -1.59 0.43 17.80
N TYR A 217 -0.59 -0.44 17.78
CA TYR A 217 -0.75 -1.88 18.02
C TYR A 217 -1.26 -2.19 19.43
N ASN A 218 -0.65 -1.56 20.45
CA ASN A 218 -0.97 -1.80 21.86
C ASN A 218 -2.38 -1.32 22.25
N ASN A 219 -2.90 -0.31 21.55
CA ASN A 219 -4.24 0.23 21.81
C ASN A 219 -5.34 -0.40 20.93
N LEU A 220 -5.02 -1.43 20.12
CA LEU A 220 -6.03 -2.13 19.35
C LEU A 220 -7.01 -2.88 20.25
N PRO A 221 -8.33 -2.81 19.97
CA PRO A 221 -9.29 -3.72 20.55
C PRO A 221 -8.86 -5.18 20.36
N ILE A 222 -9.10 -6.04 21.35
CA ILE A 222 -8.69 -7.46 21.32
C ILE A 222 -9.19 -8.17 20.06
N GLY A 223 -10.41 -7.85 19.61
CA GLY A 223 -11.01 -8.44 18.39
C GLY A 223 -10.35 -7.98 17.08
N LEU A 224 -9.45 -7.00 17.11
CA LEU A 224 -8.71 -6.49 15.96
C LEU A 224 -7.26 -6.96 15.91
N GLN A 225 -6.71 -7.54 16.98
CA GLN A 225 -5.32 -7.98 17.04
C GLN A 225 -5.00 -9.09 16.03
N ASP A 226 -3.75 -9.15 15.55
CA ASP A 226 -3.26 -10.16 14.61
C ASP A 226 -3.16 -11.54 15.29
N THR A 227 -4.26 -12.29 15.21
CA THR A 227 -4.36 -13.66 15.73
C THR A 227 -5.13 -14.54 14.75
N ASP A 228 -4.87 -15.85 14.79
CA ASP A 228 -5.57 -16.81 13.91
C ASP A 228 -7.08 -16.83 14.17
N ALA A 229 -7.48 -16.65 15.44
CA ALA A 229 -8.88 -16.57 15.83
C ALA A 229 -9.57 -15.34 15.21
N ASN A 230 -8.92 -14.18 15.25
CA ASN A 230 -9.47 -12.95 14.65
C ASN A 230 -9.48 -13.00 13.13
N LEU A 231 -8.44 -13.55 12.51
CA LEU A 231 -8.40 -13.76 11.06
C LEU A 231 -9.57 -14.65 10.61
N SER A 232 -9.78 -15.79 11.29
CA SER A 232 -10.88 -16.72 11.00
C SER A 232 -12.24 -16.06 11.22
N ARG A 233 -12.39 -15.25 12.27
CA ARG A 233 -13.62 -14.50 12.55
C ARG A 233 -13.93 -13.53 11.42
N TYR A 234 -12.97 -12.72 10.96
CA TYR A 234 -13.19 -11.79 9.86
C TYR A 234 -13.40 -12.50 8.51
N ALA A 235 -12.76 -13.66 8.31
CA ALA A 235 -13.06 -14.52 7.15
C ALA A 235 -14.54 -14.91 7.11
N ALA A 236 -15.09 -15.38 8.24
CA ALA A 236 -16.50 -15.76 8.37
C ALA A 236 -17.46 -14.58 8.17
N LEU A 237 -17.03 -13.35 8.44
CA LEU A 237 -17.78 -12.12 8.20
C LEU A 237 -17.65 -11.60 6.75
N GLY A 238 -16.88 -12.27 5.89
CA GLY A 238 -16.59 -11.79 4.53
C GLY A 238 -15.63 -10.59 4.48
N LEU A 239 -14.92 -10.33 5.57
CA LEU A 239 -14.01 -9.19 5.77
C LEU A 239 -12.54 -9.62 5.88
N GLY A 240 -12.25 -10.90 5.62
CA GLY A 240 -10.90 -11.48 5.71
C GLY A 240 -9.83 -10.68 4.96
N PRO A 241 -10.01 -10.31 3.68
CA PRO A 241 -8.99 -9.59 2.93
C PRO A 241 -8.77 -8.17 3.48
N MET A 242 -9.81 -7.54 4.03
CA MET A 242 -9.72 -6.22 4.65
C MET A 242 -8.97 -6.27 5.99
N PHE A 243 -9.17 -7.33 6.79
CA PHE A 243 -8.36 -7.58 7.98
C PHE A 243 -6.88 -7.76 7.64
N VAL A 244 -6.58 -8.55 6.61
CA VAL A 244 -5.20 -8.75 6.15
C VAL A 244 -4.62 -7.43 5.65
N ALA A 245 -5.39 -6.59 4.94
CA ALA A 245 -4.93 -5.29 4.45
C ALA A 245 -4.47 -4.34 5.57
N VAL A 246 -5.16 -4.30 6.72
CA VAL A 246 -4.75 -3.53 7.90
C VAL A 246 -3.32 -3.89 8.30
N TYR A 247 -3.04 -5.18 8.43
CA TYR A 247 -1.76 -5.66 8.91
C TYR A 247 -0.66 -5.65 7.84
N LEU A 248 -1.00 -5.80 6.56
CA LEU A 248 -0.05 -5.50 5.49
C LEU A 248 0.43 -4.05 5.59
N GLY A 249 -0.49 -3.11 5.87
CA GLY A 249 -0.12 -1.72 6.17
C GLY A 249 0.83 -1.62 7.36
N TYR A 250 0.43 -2.13 8.53
CA TYR A 250 1.24 -2.07 9.76
C TYR A 250 2.65 -2.64 9.56
N TYR A 251 2.77 -3.86 9.03
CA TYR A 251 4.07 -4.47 8.83
C TYR A 251 4.89 -3.74 7.76
N HIS A 252 4.27 -3.36 6.64
CA HIS A 252 4.98 -2.65 5.59
C HIS A 252 5.52 -1.29 6.05
N TYR A 253 4.76 -0.54 6.84
CA TYR A 253 5.18 0.79 7.29
C TYR A 253 6.34 0.69 8.29
N GLY A 254 6.34 -0.34 9.15
CA GLY A 254 7.49 -0.67 9.98
C GLY A 254 8.72 -1.05 9.15
N GLN A 255 8.55 -1.85 8.08
CA GLN A 255 9.66 -2.15 7.17
C GLN A 255 10.27 -0.87 6.60
N LEU A 256 9.44 0.05 6.08
CA LEU A 256 9.90 1.31 5.49
C LEU A 256 10.55 2.26 6.51
N LEU A 257 10.04 2.32 7.74
CA LEU A 257 10.61 3.15 8.79
C LEU A 257 12.03 2.70 9.17
N TYR A 258 12.23 1.39 9.25
CA TYR A 258 13.50 0.83 9.74
C TYR A 258 14.45 0.35 8.65
N TYR A 259 14.01 0.33 7.38
CA TYR A 259 14.83 -0.11 6.24
C TYR A 259 16.22 0.54 6.19
N PRO A 260 16.37 1.87 6.42
CA PRO A 260 17.68 2.52 6.33
C PRO A 260 18.76 1.94 7.26
N TYR A 261 18.35 1.27 8.35
CA TYR A 261 19.26 0.73 9.36
C TYR A 261 19.83 -0.65 9.01
N LEU A 262 19.32 -1.32 7.96
CA LEU A 262 19.83 -2.63 7.52
C LEU A 262 21.30 -2.57 7.07
N HIS A 263 21.69 -1.46 6.45
CA HIS A 263 23.08 -1.24 6.06
C HIS A 263 23.99 -1.11 7.28
N GLY A 264 23.63 -0.23 8.22
CA GLY A 264 24.43 0.01 9.44
C GLY A 264 24.57 -1.23 10.33
N ASP A 265 23.55 -2.08 10.41
CA ASP A 265 23.62 -3.37 11.12
C ASP A 265 24.69 -4.32 10.54
N SER A 266 24.96 -4.20 9.24
CA SER A 266 25.91 -5.08 8.54
C SER A 266 27.36 -4.59 8.62
N TYR A 267 27.58 -3.29 8.88
CA TYR A 267 28.90 -2.65 8.70
C TYR A 267 29.34 -1.70 9.83
N ASP A 268 28.41 -1.00 10.48
CA ASP A 268 28.74 0.12 11.38
C ASP A 268 28.61 -0.24 12.88
N ASP A 269 28.12 -1.44 13.20
CA ASP A 269 28.02 -2.08 14.54
C ASP A 269 27.49 -1.17 15.68
N THR A 270 26.63 -0.20 15.36
CA THR A 270 26.00 0.62 16.41
C THR A 270 24.82 -0.14 17.02
N VAL A 271 24.68 -0.07 18.35
CA VAL A 271 23.58 -0.69 19.09
C VAL A 271 22.21 -0.22 18.57
N GLN A 272 22.10 1.07 18.21
CA GLN A 272 20.89 1.66 17.68
C GLN A 272 20.55 1.13 16.27
N ALA A 273 21.53 1.01 15.38
CA ALA A 273 21.29 0.45 14.05
C ALA A 273 20.85 -1.01 14.11
N ARG A 274 21.49 -1.81 14.98
CA ARG A 274 21.09 -3.21 15.21
C ARG A 274 19.67 -3.31 15.74
N TYR A 275 19.31 -2.49 16.72
CA TYR A 275 17.96 -2.46 17.28
C TYR A 275 16.88 -2.20 16.22
N TYR A 276 17.08 -1.19 15.36
CA TYR A 276 16.11 -0.88 14.30
C TYR A 276 16.14 -1.89 13.15
N ALA A 277 17.32 -2.39 12.77
CA ALA A 277 17.41 -3.46 11.77
C ALA A 277 16.66 -4.72 12.23
N ASP A 278 16.74 -5.07 13.52
CA ASP A 278 16.00 -6.20 14.07
C ASP A 278 14.48 -5.94 14.07
N LYS A 279 14.04 -4.72 14.36
CA LYS A 279 12.62 -4.33 14.13
C LYS A 279 12.23 -4.49 12.66
N CYS A 280 13.06 -4.02 11.71
CA CYS A 280 12.81 -4.16 10.27
C CYS A 280 12.63 -5.64 9.86
N LYS A 281 13.54 -6.51 10.32
CA LYS A 281 13.47 -7.96 10.10
C LYS A 281 12.20 -8.55 10.72
N GLY A 282 11.85 -8.15 11.94
CA GLY A 282 10.63 -8.56 12.63
C GLY A 282 9.35 -8.22 11.85
N HIS A 283 9.23 -6.97 11.37
CA HIS A 283 8.11 -6.55 10.54
C HIS A 283 8.06 -7.31 9.20
N SER A 284 9.21 -7.57 8.57
CA SER A 284 9.27 -8.39 7.34
C SER A 284 8.79 -9.82 7.57
N ILE A 285 9.19 -10.44 8.69
CA ILE A 285 8.72 -11.76 9.09
C ILE A 285 7.20 -11.72 9.33
N GLY A 286 6.70 -10.75 10.10
CA GLY A 286 5.26 -10.58 10.35
C GLY A 286 4.43 -10.45 9.07
N LEU A 287 4.91 -9.65 8.11
CA LEU A 287 4.26 -9.50 6.79
C LEU A 287 4.19 -10.84 6.05
N CYS A 288 5.28 -11.59 6.04
CA CYS A 288 5.33 -12.91 5.41
C CYS A 288 4.34 -13.87 6.08
N GLU A 289 4.36 -13.97 7.41
CA GLU A 289 3.51 -14.92 8.14
C GLU A 289 2.01 -14.60 8.03
N ILE A 290 1.61 -13.33 8.04
CA ILE A 290 0.20 -12.98 7.82
C ILE A 290 -0.25 -13.32 6.40
N LEU A 291 0.59 -13.09 5.38
CA LEU A 291 0.26 -13.50 4.01
C LEU A 291 0.09 -15.01 3.90
N TYR A 292 1.00 -15.78 4.49
CA TYR A 292 0.90 -17.25 4.42
C TYR A 292 -0.37 -17.75 5.09
N ARG A 293 -0.73 -17.19 6.25
CA ARG A 293 -2.00 -17.49 6.92
C ARG A 293 -3.21 -17.08 6.08
N ALA A 294 -3.17 -15.91 5.46
CA ALA A 294 -4.23 -15.42 4.58
C ALA A 294 -4.47 -16.34 3.37
N TYR A 295 -3.40 -16.81 2.72
CA TYR A 295 -3.50 -17.73 1.59
C TYR A 295 -3.85 -19.17 1.99
N SER A 296 -3.71 -19.52 3.27
CA SER A 296 -4.10 -20.82 3.83
C SER A 296 -5.50 -20.82 4.45
N THR A 297 -6.13 -19.64 4.56
CA THR A 297 -7.45 -19.46 5.19
C THR A 297 -8.45 -18.99 4.14
N ALA A 298 -9.46 -19.82 3.86
CA ALA A 298 -10.48 -19.50 2.86
C ALA A 298 -11.22 -18.20 3.22
N GLY A 299 -11.36 -17.30 2.25
CA GLY A 299 -12.00 -16.00 2.46
C GLY A 299 -11.07 -14.92 3.00
N CYS A 300 -9.76 -15.18 3.11
CA CYS A 300 -8.74 -14.20 3.47
C CYS A 300 -7.78 -13.86 2.32
N GLU A 301 -7.93 -14.49 1.17
CA GLU A 301 -6.99 -14.35 0.07
C GLU A 301 -6.93 -12.91 -0.44
N VAL A 302 -5.72 -12.33 -0.42
CA VAL A 302 -5.47 -10.96 -0.85
C VAL A 302 -4.92 -10.95 -2.28
N TYR A 303 -5.79 -10.58 -3.22
CA TYR A 303 -5.44 -10.53 -4.64
C TYR A 303 -5.17 -9.13 -5.16
N TYR A 304 -5.19 -8.06 -4.36
CA TYR A 304 -4.94 -6.71 -4.91
C TYR A 304 -3.46 -6.49 -5.25
N THR A 305 -3.19 -5.64 -6.25
CA THR A 305 -1.85 -5.45 -6.84
C THR A 305 -0.78 -5.00 -5.84
N MET A 306 -1.15 -4.20 -4.84
CA MET A 306 -0.22 -3.72 -3.81
C MET A 306 0.44 -4.84 -3.00
N VAL A 307 -0.17 -6.03 -2.90
CA VAL A 307 0.47 -7.21 -2.27
C VAL A 307 1.81 -7.51 -2.96
N GLY A 308 1.88 -7.34 -4.28
CA GLY A 308 3.12 -7.54 -5.05
C GLY A 308 4.25 -6.64 -4.59
N HIS A 309 3.99 -5.33 -4.47
CA HIS A 309 5.01 -4.37 -4.04
C HIS A 309 5.49 -4.64 -2.61
N VAL A 310 4.56 -4.73 -1.65
CA VAL A 310 4.94 -4.91 -0.24
C VAL A 310 5.70 -6.24 -0.01
N LEU A 311 5.35 -7.29 -0.75
CA LEU A 311 6.02 -8.58 -0.68
C LEU A 311 7.40 -8.58 -1.34
N VAL A 312 7.60 -7.79 -2.40
CA VAL A 312 8.93 -7.53 -2.97
C VAL A 312 9.85 -6.88 -1.93
N ILE A 313 9.37 -5.85 -1.22
CA ILE A 313 10.15 -5.20 -0.14
C ILE A 313 10.44 -6.18 1.01
N ALA A 314 9.46 -7.00 1.42
CA ALA A 314 9.74 -8.05 2.40
C ALA A 314 10.80 -9.04 1.92
N SER A 315 10.77 -9.40 0.64
CA SER A 315 11.75 -10.31 0.05
C SER A 315 13.16 -9.71 0.01
N THR A 316 13.33 -8.41 -0.17
CA THR A 316 14.67 -7.79 -0.09
C THR A 316 15.24 -7.86 1.33
N ILE A 317 14.39 -7.74 2.36
CA ILE A 317 14.79 -7.90 3.77
C ILE A 317 15.09 -9.37 4.09
N GLN A 318 14.34 -10.33 3.54
CA GLN A 318 14.70 -11.75 3.69
C GLN A 318 16.03 -12.07 2.99
N LEU A 319 16.32 -11.42 1.86
CA LEU A 319 17.63 -11.52 1.20
C LEU A 319 18.74 -10.93 2.07
N HIS A 320 18.50 -9.82 2.76
CA HIS A 320 19.44 -9.28 3.75
C HIS A 320 19.78 -10.31 4.83
N ILE A 321 18.77 -10.92 5.46
CA ILE A 321 18.95 -11.96 6.49
C ILE A 321 19.75 -13.14 5.92
N LEU A 322 19.40 -13.60 4.71
CA LEU A 322 20.08 -14.71 4.05
C LEU A 322 21.58 -14.45 3.82
N VAL A 323 21.94 -13.20 3.54
CA VAL A 323 23.28 -12.80 3.10
C VAL A 323 24.19 -12.37 4.26
N PHE A 324 23.61 -11.81 5.33
CA PHE A 324 24.36 -11.17 6.42
C PHE A 324 24.18 -11.83 7.79
N SER A 325 23.16 -12.67 7.98
CA SER A 325 23.02 -13.40 9.24
C SER A 325 24.14 -14.42 9.44
N SER A 326 24.61 -14.57 10.67
CA SER A 326 25.51 -15.64 11.10
C SER A 326 24.76 -16.84 11.71
N ASP A 327 23.44 -16.72 11.90
CA ASP A 327 22.60 -17.79 12.45
C ASP A 327 22.01 -18.65 11.33
N GLU A 328 22.51 -19.88 11.24
CA GLU A 328 22.05 -20.92 10.31
C GLU A 328 20.53 -21.19 10.36
N ALA A 329 19.90 -21.05 11.52
CA ALA A 329 18.44 -21.20 11.63
C ALA A 329 17.72 -20.04 10.94
N GLN A 330 18.20 -18.80 11.12
CA GLN A 330 17.67 -17.64 10.44
C GLN A 330 17.89 -17.70 8.93
N ILE A 331 19.06 -18.15 8.47
CA ILE A 331 19.37 -18.34 7.04
C ILE A 331 18.38 -19.32 6.41
N ARG A 332 18.15 -20.49 7.04
CA ARG A 332 17.18 -21.48 6.53
C ARG A 332 15.75 -20.92 6.51
N ALA A 333 15.34 -20.21 7.56
CA ALA A 333 14.01 -19.61 7.63
C ALA A 333 13.83 -18.54 6.54
N ALA A 334 14.82 -17.66 6.35
CA ALA A 334 14.79 -16.63 5.31
C ALA A 334 14.69 -17.23 3.90
N ARG A 335 15.42 -18.31 3.63
CA ARG A 335 15.31 -19.05 2.36
C ARG A 335 13.89 -19.58 2.13
N SER A 336 13.31 -20.25 3.13
CA SER A 336 11.94 -20.78 3.02
C SER A 336 10.90 -19.67 2.81
N ARG A 337 11.07 -18.52 3.46
CA ARG A 337 10.20 -17.35 3.24
C ARG A 337 10.34 -16.78 1.84
N LEU A 338 11.56 -16.66 1.31
CA LEU A 338 11.78 -16.24 -0.08
C LEU A 338 11.05 -17.16 -1.06
N GLU A 339 11.18 -18.48 -0.90
CA GLU A 339 10.49 -19.47 -1.75
C GLU A 339 8.96 -19.28 -1.74
N ARG A 340 8.37 -19.15 -0.54
CA ARG A 340 6.92 -18.89 -0.39
C ARG A 340 6.49 -17.54 -0.94
N ASN A 341 7.31 -16.51 -0.76
CA ASN A 341 7.03 -15.18 -1.33
C ASN A 341 6.98 -15.25 -2.85
N PHE A 342 7.90 -15.98 -3.48
CA PHE A 342 7.90 -16.21 -4.92
C PHE A 342 6.66 -16.96 -5.39
N GLU A 343 6.21 -17.98 -4.67
CA GLU A 343 4.98 -18.70 -5.00
C GLU A 343 3.76 -17.76 -5.03
N ILE A 344 3.63 -16.88 -4.03
CA ILE A 344 2.55 -15.89 -3.96
C ILE A 344 2.66 -14.87 -5.10
N LEU A 345 3.86 -14.33 -5.37
CA LEU A 345 4.07 -13.38 -6.47
C LEU A 345 3.72 -13.99 -7.83
N THR A 346 4.12 -15.25 -8.08
CA THR A 346 3.78 -15.97 -9.30
C THR A 346 2.28 -16.20 -9.41
N ARG A 347 1.60 -16.53 -8.30
CA ARG A 347 0.13 -16.64 -8.27
C ARG A 347 -0.53 -15.31 -8.64
N LEU A 348 -0.10 -14.19 -8.08
CA LEU A 348 -0.64 -12.86 -8.41
C LEU A 348 -0.38 -12.46 -9.87
N GLN A 349 0.77 -12.84 -10.43
CA GLN A 349 1.14 -12.58 -11.82
C GLN A 349 0.20 -13.25 -12.83
N THR A 350 -0.49 -14.32 -12.42
CA THR A 350 -1.53 -14.95 -13.28
C THR A 350 -2.72 -14.03 -13.52
N PHE A 351 -2.95 -13.04 -12.64
CA PHE A 351 -4.08 -12.12 -12.75
C PHE A 351 -3.65 -10.74 -13.23
N TRP A 352 -2.48 -10.26 -12.82
CA TRP A 352 -2.14 -8.84 -12.91
C TRP A 352 -0.91 -8.57 -13.78
N PRO A 353 -1.05 -7.90 -14.93
CA PRO A 353 0.09 -7.54 -15.77
C PRO A 353 1.18 -6.74 -15.06
N THR A 354 0.80 -5.78 -14.22
CA THR A 354 1.73 -4.92 -13.48
C THR A 354 2.73 -5.69 -12.59
N LEU A 355 2.44 -6.94 -12.21
CA LEU A 355 3.35 -7.75 -11.40
C LEU A 355 4.65 -8.10 -12.14
N ASP A 356 4.67 -8.04 -13.48
CA ASP A 356 5.89 -8.17 -14.27
C ASP A 356 6.91 -7.05 -13.93
N VAL A 357 6.42 -5.86 -13.59
CA VAL A 357 7.24 -4.74 -13.12
C VAL A 357 7.81 -5.04 -11.73
N CYS A 358 7.00 -5.59 -10.81
CA CYS A 358 7.48 -6.02 -9.49
C CYS A 358 8.62 -7.05 -9.59
N PHE A 359 8.48 -8.06 -10.47
CA PHE A 359 9.54 -9.04 -10.73
C PHE A 359 10.80 -8.40 -11.30
N THR A 360 10.64 -7.45 -12.21
CA THR A 360 11.77 -6.72 -12.79
C THR A 360 12.51 -5.91 -11.73
N ARG A 361 11.78 -5.17 -10.88
CA ARG A 361 12.36 -4.40 -9.76
C ARG A 361 13.11 -5.32 -8.80
N PHE A 362 12.54 -6.46 -8.42
CA PHE A 362 13.24 -7.42 -7.56
C PHE A 362 14.52 -7.96 -8.20
N ARG A 363 14.49 -8.23 -9.51
CA ARG A 363 15.66 -8.70 -10.26
C ARG A 363 16.79 -7.66 -10.26
N GLU A 364 16.45 -6.39 -10.50
CA GLU A 364 17.45 -5.30 -10.47
C GLU A 364 18.04 -5.12 -9.07
N PHE A 365 17.22 -5.22 -8.02
CA PHE A 365 17.73 -5.23 -6.64
C PHE A 365 18.67 -6.41 -6.36
N HIS A 366 18.31 -7.61 -6.81
CA HIS A 366 19.14 -8.79 -6.63
C HIS A 366 20.48 -8.67 -7.37
N LYS A 367 20.47 -8.16 -8.61
CA LYS A 367 21.70 -7.85 -9.35
C LYS A 367 22.58 -6.83 -8.61
N ALA A 368 21.97 -5.77 -8.06
CA ALA A 368 22.69 -4.80 -7.25
C ALA A 368 23.35 -5.48 -6.04
N CYS A 369 22.64 -6.34 -5.32
CA CYS A 369 23.19 -7.12 -4.20
C CYS A 369 24.38 -8.00 -4.60
N GLN A 370 24.34 -8.59 -5.79
CA GLN A 370 25.45 -9.42 -6.30
C GLN A 370 26.67 -8.58 -6.68
N LYS A 371 26.47 -7.41 -7.26
CA LYS A 371 27.54 -6.54 -7.78
C LYS A 371 28.14 -5.63 -6.70
N TYR A 372 27.31 -5.18 -5.76
CA TYR A 372 27.61 -4.16 -4.76
C TYR A 372 27.11 -4.56 -3.38
N LYS A 373 27.51 -5.74 -2.89
CA LYS A 373 27.06 -6.30 -1.61
C LYS A 373 27.11 -5.28 -0.46
N GLU A 374 28.17 -4.47 -0.43
CA GLU A 374 28.46 -3.51 0.65
C GLU A 374 27.65 -2.21 0.60
N THR A 375 26.94 -1.91 -0.48
CA THR A 375 26.22 -0.64 -0.62
C THR A 375 24.77 -0.83 -1.07
N SER A 376 24.35 -2.07 -1.32
CA SER A 376 23.02 -2.36 -1.87
C SER A 376 21.87 -2.05 -0.91
N PHE A 377 22.13 -2.00 0.39
CA PHE A 377 21.12 -1.67 1.41
C PHE A 377 21.23 -0.23 1.93
N ARG A 378 22.16 0.58 1.41
CA ARG A 378 22.27 1.99 1.79
C ARG A 378 21.05 2.76 1.32
N MET A 379 20.60 3.70 2.15
CA MET A 379 19.48 4.57 1.84
C MET A 379 19.93 5.74 0.96
N ASP A 380 20.18 5.45 -0.32
CA ASP A 380 20.46 6.44 -1.36
C ASP A 380 19.20 6.77 -2.17
N ARG A 381 19.33 7.69 -3.14
CA ARG A 381 18.22 8.07 -4.02
C ARG A 381 17.65 6.87 -4.79
N TRP A 382 18.51 5.94 -5.23
CA TRP A 382 18.06 4.72 -5.91
C TRP A 382 17.20 3.86 -4.99
N MET A 383 17.62 3.66 -3.73
CA MET A 383 16.88 2.91 -2.73
C MET A 383 15.56 3.59 -2.38
N HIS A 384 15.54 4.91 -2.20
CA HIS A 384 14.31 5.65 -1.97
C HIS A 384 13.29 5.43 -3.10
N ARG A 385 13.72 5.51 -4.35
CA ARG A 385 12.88 5.20 -5.52
C ARG A 385 12.45 3.74 -5.56
N PHE A 386 13.32 2.82 -5.13
CA PHE A 386 12.98 1.40 -4.99
C PHE A 386 11.87 1.15 -3.96
N LEU A 387 11.89 1.88 -2.84
CA LEU A 387 10.92 1.71 -1.76
C LEU A 387 9.57 2.40 -2.05
N PHE A 388 9.59 3.63 -2.60
CA PHE A 388 8.41 4.49 -2.69
C PHE A 388 7.90 4.74 -4.11
N GLU A 389 8.74 4.77 -5.15
CA GLU A 389 8.31 4.96 -6.54
C GLU A 389 7.98 3.61 -7.21
N PHE A 390 7.09 2.84 -6.59
CA PHE A 390 6.77 1.47 -7.02
C PHE A 390 6.06 1.38 -8.37
N ALA A 391 5.46 2.49 -8.81
CA ALA A 391 4.72 2.56 -10.06
C ALA A 391 5.62 2.85 -11.28
N LYS A 392 6.91 3.14 -11.07
CA LYS A 392 7.91 3.34 -12.13
C LYS A 392 8.82 2.12 -12.26
N PRO A 393 9.32 1.77 -13.46
CA PRO A 393 10.46 0.87 -13.59
C PRO A 393 11.67 1.45 -12.84
N ILE A 394 12.50 0.57 -12.29
CA ILE A 394 13.81 0.96 -11.73
C ILE A 394 14.90 0.51 -12.69
N GLY A 395 15.83 1.42 -13.01
CA GLY A 395 17.02 1.10 -13.79
C GLY A 395 18.08 0.35 -12.98
N GLU A 396 19.15 -0.08 -13.65
CA GLU A 396 20.34 -0.58 -12.95
C GLU A 396 20.84 0.48 -11.96
N LYS A 397 21.34 0.02 -10.81
CA LYS A 397 21.99 0.91 -9.84
C LYS A 397 23.31 1.38 -10.45
N ASP A 398 23.41 2.68 -10.74
CA ASP A 398 24.57 3.27 -11.43
C ASP A 398 25.77 3.37 -10.46
N PRO A 399 27.02 3.09 -10.88
CA PRO A 399 28.19 3.52 -10.12
C PRO A 399 28.24 5.02 -9.80
N ASP A 400 27.58 5.90 -10.57
CA ASP A 400 27.50 7.33 -10.23
C ASP A 400 26.57 7.61 -9.03
N ASP A 401 25.54 6.77 -8.79
CA ASP A 401 24.76 6.77 -7.53
C ASP A 401 25.63 6.29 -6.33
N LEU A 402 26.78 5.66 -6.61
CA LEU A 402 27.84 5.36 -5.62
C LEU A 402 28.91 6.47 -5.55
N ALA A 403 28.98 7.36 -6.55
CA ALA A 403 30.03 8.37 -6.76
C ALA A 403 29.62 9.82 -6.40
N GLU A 404 28.40 10.08 -5.93
CA GLU A 404 28.04 11.30 -5.17
C GLU A 404 28.82 11.44 -3.83
N LEU A 405 29.99 10.82 -3.73
CA LEU A 405 30.88 10.67 -2.58
C LEU A 405 32.34 11.05 -2.88
N ILE A 406 32.62 11.84 -3.92
CA ILE A 406 33.97 12.43 -4.14
C ILE A 406 33.94 13.94 -3.79
N PRO A 407 34.75 14.41 -2.81
CA PRO A 407 34.95 15.83 -2.57
C PRO A 407 35.57 16.47 -3.81
N TRP A 408 35.05 17.64 -4.22
CA TRP A 408 35.62 18.44 -5.31
C TRP A 408 37.14 18.50 -5.19
N THR A 409 37.85 18.12 -6.26
CA THR A 409 39.31 18.20 -6.23
C THR A 409 39.75 19.65 -6.45
N LEU A 410 40.80 20.10 -5.76
CA LEU A 410 41.36 21.47 -5.83
C LEU A 410 41.74 21.92 -7.26
N GLN A 411 41.79 21.00 -8.23
CA GLN A 411 41.98 21.30 -9.64
C GLN A 411 40.77 21.97 -10.31
N GLU A 412 39.56 21.76 -9.79
CA GLU A 412 38.33 22.35 -10.33
C GLU A 412 38.10 23.80 -9.87
N LEU A 413 38.90 24.30 -8.92
CA LEU A 413 38.87 25.68 -8.40
C LEU A 413 40.00 26.58 -8.96
N GLY A 414 40.73 26.13 -9.98
CA GLY A 414 41.62 26.99 -10.75
C GLY A 414 42.95 27.35 -10.07
N PHE A 415 43.46 26.52 -9.17
CA PHE A 415 44.83 26.65 -8.66
C PHE A 415 45.72 25.52 -9.20
N THR A 416 46.80 25.92 -9.87
CA THR A 416 47.94 25.05 -10.26
C THR A 416 49.15 25.40 -9.39
N PRO A 417 50.08 24.44 -9.20
CA PRO A 417 50.72 24.11 -7.92
C PRO A 417 51.61 25.20 -7.30
#